data_AF-A0A916WWV5-F1
#
_entry.id   AF-A0A916WWV5-F1
#
_cell.length_a   1.000
_cell.length_b   1.000
_cell.length_c   1.000
_cell.angle_alpha   90.00
_cell.angle_beta   90.00
_cell.angle_gamma   90.00
#
_symmetry.space_group_name_H-M   'P 1'
#
loop_
_entity.id
_entity.type
_entity.pdbx_description
1 polymer ?
#
loop_
_entity_poly.entity_id
_entity_poly.type
_entity_poly.pdbx_seq_one_letter_code
_entity_poly.pdbx_strand_id
1 'polypeptide(L)'
;MEHIAREAEVSPTTFFRYFQTKEQVVAGDLAEARRAVFANMPPGLSRFGIIRELVTQLYRIAVEDEWISDPRRRALIRREPVLIAAHAAATERAIIEAREFIAAYLGVNPDDFGLRVFIGAVGGAMSTIAQGDAENPHGDGGLDELLRAVDLLECGLPVGS
;
A
#
# COMPACT_ATOMS: atom_id res chain seq x y z
N MET A 1 4.76 -15.05 -16.54
CA MET A 1 3.59 -14.72 -15.69
C MET A 1 2.25 -15.21 -16.22
N GLU A 2 1.99 -15.21 -17.54
CA GLU A 2 0.76 -15.76 -18.12
C GLU A 2 0.46 -17.22 -17.70
N HIS A 3 1.51 -18.02 -17.48
CA HIS A 3 1.39 -19.36 -16.90
C HIS A 3 0.88 -19.39 -15.46
N ILE A 4 1.29 -18.45 -14.60
CA ILE A 4 0.96 -18.44 -13.16
C ILE A 4 -0.51 -18.08 -12.94
N ALA A 5 -1.03 -17.08 -13.67
CA ALA A 5 -2.42 -16.67 -13.58
C ALA A 5 -3.38 -17.73 -14.13
N ARG A 6 -3.03 -18.35 -15.27
CA ARG A 6 -3.77 -19.50 -15.79
C ARG A 6 -3.75 -20.67 -14.82
N GLU A 7 -2.61 -20.97 -14.20
CA GLU A 7 -2.55 -22.03 -13.19
C GLU A 7 -3.34 -21.70 -11.91
N ALA A 8 -3.50 -20.41 -11.54
CA ALA A 8 -4.39 -20.00 -10.45
C ALA A 8 -5.86 -20.35 -10.74
N GLU A 9 -6.29 -20.31 -12.00
CA GLU A 9 -7.65 -20.69 -12.41
C GLU A 9 -7.86 -22.22 -12.44
N VAL A 10 -6.80 -23.02 -12.54
CA VAL A 10 -6.89 -24.48 -12.72
C VAL A 10 -6.45 -25.28 -11.47
N SER A 11 -5.51 -24.77 -10.67
CA SER A 11 -4.99 -25.48 -9.48
C SER A 11 -4.30 -24.55 -8.47
N PRO A 12 -4.90 -24.32 -7.28
CA PRO A 12 -4.27 -23.59 -6.18
C PRO A 12 -2.92 -24.19 -5.75
N THR A 13 -2.79 -25.52 -5.82
CA THR A 13 -1.55 -26.23 -5.47
C THR A 13 -0.39 -25.86 -6.40
N THR A 14 -0.67 -25.59 -7.67
CA THR A 14 0.35 -25.21 -8.65
C THR A 14 0.71 -23.73 -8.52
N PHE A 15 -0.27 -22.89 -8.18
CA PHE A 15 -0.06 -21.47 -7.90
C PHE A 15 0.89 -21.22 -6.70
N PHE A 16 0.68 -21.90 -5.57
CA PHE A 16 1.56 -21.82 -4.39
C PHE A 16 2.93 -22.52 -4.59
N ARG A 17 3.18 -23.15 -5.73
CA ARG A 17 4.53 -23.64 -6.07
C ARG A 17 5.44 -22.50 -6.50
N TYR A 18 4.90 -21.46 -7.15
CA TYR A 18 5.67 -20.28 -7.56
C TYR A 18 5.79 -19.24 -6.44
N PHE A 19 4.82 -19.22 -5.54
CA PHE A 19 4.85 -18.40 -4.34
C PHE A 19 4.91 -19.27 -3.10
N GLN A 20 6.02 -19.25 -2.39
CA GLN A 20 6.22 -20.08 -1.20
C GLN A 20 5.24 -19.71 -0.08
N THR A 21 4.73 -18.47 -0.07
CA THR A 21 3.82 -17.97 0.96
C THR A 21 2.74 -17.06 0.38
N LYS A 22 1.61 -16.97 1.09
CA LYS A 22 0.56 -15.97 0.82
C LYS A 22 1.10 -14.53 0.94
N GLU A 23 2.07 -14.29 1.83
CA GLU A 23 2.75 -13.01 1.98
C GLU A 23 3.47 -12.61 0.68
N GLN A 24 4.15 -13.55 0.02
CA GLN A 24 4.82 -13.30 -1.27
C GLN A 24 3.81 -12.95 -2.37
N VAL A 25 2.61 -13.57 -2.34
CA VAL A 25 1.50 -13.24 -3.25
C VAL A 25 0.98 -11.81 -3.02
N VAL A 26 0.73 -11.43 -1.76
CA VAL A 26 0.04 -10.18 -1.41
C VAL A 26 0.94 -8.96 -1.22
N ALA A 27 2.24 -9.14 -1.04
CA ALA A 27 3.17 -8.03 -0.81
C ALA A 27 4.40 -8.06 -1.73
N GLY A 28 4.74 -9.20 -2.34
CA GLY A 28 6.01 -9.33 -3.07
C GLY A 28 7.19 -8.81 -2.24
N ASP A 29 8.03 -7.99 -2.86
CA ASP A 29 9.19 -7.38 -2.20
C ASP A 29 8.92 -5.97 -1.64
N LEU A 30 7.66 -5.52 -1.56
CA LEU A 30 7.29 -4.19 -1.07
C LEU A 30 7.76 -3.90 0.36
N ALA A 31 7.93 -4.93 1.19
CA ALA A 31 8.45 -4.76 2.54
C ALA A 31 9.92 -4.32 2.54
N GLU A 32 10.75 -4.87 1.65
CA GLU A 32 12.15 -4.48 1.51
C GLU A 32 12.26 -3.11 0.85
N ALA A 33 11.48 -2.89 -0.22
CA ALA A 33 11.37 -1.58 -0.86
C ALA A 33 11.01 -0.47 0.14
N ARG A 34 10.01 -0.70 1.01
CA ARG A 34 9.61 0.26 2.05
C ARG A 34 10.75 0.58 3.02
N ARG A 35 11.49 -0.43 3.48
CA ARG A 35 12.67 -0.21 4.34
C ARG A 35 13.74 0.62 3.62
N ALA A 36 13.97 0.37 2.33
CA ALA A 36 14.89 1.17 1.53
C ALA A 36 14.43 2.63 1.40
N VAL A 37 13.13 2.87 1.19
CA VAL A 37 12.55 4.23 1.16
C VAL A 37 12.73 4.92 2.52
N PHE A 38 12.47 4.23 3.63
CA PHE A 38 12.67 4.76 4.98
C PHE A 38 14.13 5.18 5.21
N ALA A 39 15.08 4.33 4.82
CA ALA A 39 16.51 4.60 5.00
C ALA A 39 17.01 5.79 4.19
N ASN A 40 16.35 6.11 3.07
CA ASN A 40 16.73 7.19 2.17
C ASN A 40 15.80 8.41 2.26
N MET A 41 14.96 8.49 3.31
CA MET A 41 14.02 9.60 3.48
C MET A 41 14.79 10.92 3.61
N PRO A 42 14.49 11.94 2.77
CA PRO A 42 15.10 13.26 2.89
C PRO A 42 14.81 13.86 4.27
N PRO A 43 15.80 14.50 4.94
CA PRO A 43 15.56 15.14 6.23
C PRO A 43 14.75 16.45 6.08
N GLY A 44 14.13 16.90 7.18
CA GLY A 44 13.44 18.19 7.25
C GLY A 44 12.01 18.23 6.68
N LEU A 45 11.49 17.11 6.15
CA LEU A 45 10.10 17.01 5.70
C LEU A 45 9.08 17.19 6.85
N SER A 46 7.95 17.84 6.52
CA SER A 46 6.77 17.87 7.40
C SER A 46 6.08 16.50 7.46
N ARG A 47 5.18 16.27 8.42
CA ARG A 47 4.43 15.00 8.50
C ARG A 47 3.73 14.62 7.19
N PHE A 48 3.15 15.59 6.48
CA PHE A 48 2.53 15.36 5.17
C PHE A 48 3.56 15.25 4.04
N GLY A 49 4.69 15.96 4.14
CA GLY A 49 5.84 15.78 3.24
C GLY A 49 6.36 14.34 3.25
N ILE A 50 6.47 13.73 4.44
CA ILE A 50 6.86 12.32 4.58
C ILE A 50 5.86 11.41 3.86
N ILE A 51 4.55 11.63 4.04
CA ILE A 51 3.53 10.82 3.37
C ILE A 51 3.61 10.96 1.85
N ARG A 52 3.78 12.18 1.32
CA ARG A 52 3.93 12.40 -0.13
C ARG A 52 5.13 11.64 -0.68
N GLU A 53 6.26 11.69 0.02
CA GLU A 53 7.48 11.00 -0.40
C GLU A 53 7.29 9.47 -0.36
N LEU A 54 6.73 8.94 0.72
CA LEU A 54 6.43 7.52 0.86
C LEU A 54 5.49 7.01 -0.23
N VAL A 55 4.38 7.72 -0.46
CA VAL A 55 3.41 7.37 -1.49
C VAL A 55 4.06 7.40 -2.87
N THR A 56 4.82 8.45 -3.17
CA THR A 56 5.47 8.62 -4.48
C THR A 56 6.47 7.52 -4.77
N GLN A 57 7.38 7.23 -3.83
CA GLN A 57 8.41 6.21 -4.05
C GLN A 57 7.81 4.81 -4.10
N LEU A 58 6.93 4.46 -3.16
CA LEU A 58 6.32 3.13 -3.13
C LEU A 58 5.40 2.88 -4.33
N TYR A 59 4.69 3.90 -4.80
CA TYR A 59 3.89 3.79 -6.02
C TYR A 59 4.78 3.48 -7.24
N ARG A 60 5.88 4.23 -7.42
CA ARG A 60 6.83 4.01 -8.52
C ARG A 60 7.40 2.59 -8.52
N ILE A 61 7.83 2.12 -7.35
CA ILE A 61 8.32 0.75 -7.19
C ILE A 61 7.22 -0.27 -7.52
N ALA A 62 6.00 -0.05 -7.05
CA ALA A 62 4.89 -0.96 -7.29
C ALA A 62 4.46 -1.05 -8.77
N VAL A 63 4.54 0.06 -9.53
CA VAL A 63 4.20 0.05 -10.96
C VAL A 63 5.31 -0.51 -11.84
N GLU A 64 6.57 -0.44 -11.39
CA GLU A 64 7.72 -1.04 -12.08
C GLU A 64 7.85 -2.55 -11.80
N ASP A 65 7.33 -3.03 -10.68
CA ASP A 65 7.26 -4.45 -10.35
C ASP A 65 6.15 -5.15 -11.17
N GLU A 66 6.57 -6.03 -12.09
CA GLU A 66 5.64 -6.71 -13.00
C GLU A 66 4.58 -7.55 -12.27
N TRP A 67 4.91 -8.15 -11.13
CA TRP A 67 3.97 -8.97 -10.36
C TRP A 67 2.99 -8.11 -9.57
N ILE A 68 3.49 -7.09 -8.86
CA ILE A 68 2.69 -6.20 -8.03
C ILE A 68 1.70 -5.41 -8.89
N SER A 69 2.15 -4.94 -10.06
CA SER A 69 1.34 -4.21 -11.03
C SER A 69 0.36 -5.07 -11.83
N ASP A 70 0.48 -6.42 -11.80
CA ASP A 70 -0.37 -7.32 -12.58
C ASP A 70 -1.86 -7.20 -12.13
N PRO A 71 -2.78 -6.78 -13.02
CA PRO A 71 -4.20 -6.69 -12.70
C PRO A 71 -4.82 -8.03 -12.27
N ARG A 72 -4.29 -9.16 -12.76
CA ARG A 72 -4.76 -10.51 -12.42
C ARG A 72 -4.43 -10.86 -10.97
N ARG A 73 -3.28 -10.41 -10.46
CA ARG A 73 -2.92 -10.55 -9.04
C ARG A 73 -3.95 -9.83 -8.16
N ARG A 74 -4.30 -8.59 -8.51
CA ARG A 74 -5.33 -7.82 -7.77
C ARG A 74 -6.69 -8.53 -7.80
N ALA A 75 -7.08 -9.08 -8.95
CA ALA A 75 -8.32 -9.86 -9.07
C ALA A 75 -8.30 -11.13 -8.20
N LEU A 76 -7.16 -11.83 -8.15
CA LEU A 76 -6.98 -13.03 -7.34
C LEU A 76 -7.06 -12.71 -5.83
N ILE A 77 -6.38 -11.65 -5.37
CA ILE A 77 -6.44 -11.19 -3.98
C ILE A 77 -7.87 -10.89 -3.56
N ARG A 78 -8.69 -10.29 -4.43
CA ARG A 78 -10.10 -9.95 -4.14
C ARG A 78 -11.06 -11.14 -4.17
N ARG A 79 -10.68 -12.26 -4.80
CA ARG A 79 -11.55 -13.44 -4.95
C ARG A 79 -11.25 -14.53 -3.93
N GLU A 80 -10.00 -14.68 -3.52
CA GLU A 80 -9.57 -15.76 -2.63
C GLU A 80 -9.59 -15.33 -1.16
N PRO A 81 -10.46 -15.90 -0.29
CA PRO A 81 -10.58 -15.47 1.11
C PRO A 81 -9.28 -15.49 1.90
N VAL A 82 -8.42 -16.49 1.65
CA VAL A 82 -7.10 -16.60 2.28
C VAL A 82 -6.19 -15.43 1.89
N LEU A 83 -6.26 -14.97 0.64
CA LEU A 83 -5.46 -13.85 0.15
C LEU A 83 -6.02 -12.50 0.59
N ILE A 84 -7.35 -12.36 0.71
CA ILE A 84 -7.98 -11.18 1.33
C ILE A 84 -7.43 -11.00 2.75
N ALA A 85 -7.48 -12.05 3.57
CA ALA A 85 -6.98 -12.01 4.94
C ALA A 85 -5.47 -11.73 5.00
N ALA A 86 -4.69 -12.36 4.11
CA ALA A 86 -3.25 -12.12 4.04
C ALA A 86 -2.91 -10.68 3.63
N HIS A 87 -3.66 -10.11 2.68
CA HIS A 87 -3.48 -8.74 2.21
C HIS A 87 -3.83 -7.71 3.30
N ALA A 88 -4.92 -7.94 4.04
CA ALA A 88 -5.28 -7.13 5.20
C ALA A 88 -4.17 -7.14 6.26
N ALA A 89 -3.66 -8.33 6.62
CA ALA A 89 -2.56 -8.47 7.58
C ALA A 89 -1.25 -7.83 7.09
N ALA A 90 -0.95 -7.90 5.79
CA ALA A 90 0.21 -7.24 5.21
C ALA A 90 0.08 -5.71 5.25
N THR A 91 -1.11 -5.19 4.99
CA THR A 91 -1.43 -3.76 5.07
C THR A 91 -1.32 -3.25 6.51
N GLU A 92 -1.84 -3.99 7.48
CA GLU A 92 -1.72 -3.64 8.90
C GLU A 92 -0.25 -3.57 9.34
N ARG A 93 0.58 -4.56 8.95
CA ARG A 93 2.02 -4.52 9.22
C ARG A 93 2.70 -3.31 8.57
N ALA A 94 2.33 -2.98 7.34
CA ALA A 94 2.85 -1.80 6.64
C ALA A 94 2.56 -0.49 7.40
N ILE A 95 1.34 -0.37 7.93
CA ILE A 95 0.90 0.78 8.72
C ILE A 95 1.68 0.87 10.02
N ILE A 96 1.90 -0.25 10.71
CA ILE A 96 2.70 -0.29 11.94
C ILE A 96 4.14 0.13 11.67
N GLU A 97 4.77 -0.42 10.64
CA GLU A 97 6.15 -0.05 10.26
C GLU A 97 6.27 1.43 9.88
N ALA A 98 5.31 1.96 9.12
CA ALA A 98 5.28 3.38 8.77
C ALA A 98 5.10 4.26 10.01
N ARG A 99 4.27 3.85 10.98
CA ARG A 99 4.11 4.56 12.25
C ARG A 99 5.42 4.63 13.02
N GLU A 100 6.10 3.50 13.22
CA GLU A 100 7.38 3.45 13.94
C GLU A 100 8.43 4.35 13.26
N PHE A 101 8.52 4.27 11.92
CA PHE A 101 9.40 5.12 11.15
C PHE A 101 9.08 6.62 11.30
N ILE A 102 7.82 7.01 11.12
CA ILE A 102 7.39 8.41 11.20
C ILE A 102 7.56 8.96 12.62
N ALA A 103 7.31 8.14 13.65
CA ALA A 103 7.55 8.50 15.04
C ALA A 103 9.02 8.88 15.26
N ALA A 104 9.93 8.00 14.84
CA ALA A 104 11.37 8.20 14.95
C ALA A 104 11.82 9.43 14.15
N TYR A 105 11.32 9.60 12.93
CA TYR A 105 11.66 10.71 12.05
C TYR A 105 11.21 12.07 12.63
N LEU A 106 10.03 12.13 13.23
CA LEU A 106 9.48 13.36 13.84
C LEU A 106 9.95 13.60 15.28
N GLY A 107 10.63 12.64 15.90
CA GLY A 107 11.04 12.72 17.31
C GLY A 107 9.87 12.67 18.29
N VAL A 108 8.80 11.93 17.95
CA VAL A 108 7.60 11.78 18.80
C VAL A 108 7.46 10.34 19.30
N ASN A 109 6.63 10.12 20.32
CA ASN A 109 6.34 8.78 20.82
C ASN A 109 5.51 7.98 19.77
N PRO A 110 5.88 6.73 19.41
CA PRO A 110 5.09 5.90 18.48
C PRO A 110 3.66 5.60 18.97
N ASP A 111 3.42 5.69 20.28
CA ASP A 111 2.09 5.53 20.89
C ASP A 111 1.36 6.85 21.13
N ASP A 112 1.92 7.98 20.66
CA ASP A 112 1.23 9.27 20.67
C ASP A 112 -0.14 9.15 19.98
N PHE A 113 -1.18 9.64 20.65
CA PHE A 113 -2.55 9.54 20.14
C PHE A 113 -2.71 10.29 18.81
N GLY A 114 -2.11 11.47 18.70
CA GLY A 114 -2.14 12.27 17.48
C GLY A 114 -1.48 11.56 16.30
N LEU A 115 -0.32 10.93 16.53
CA LEU A 115 0.33 10.11 15.51
C LEU A 115 -0.52 8.91 15.10
N ARG A 116 -1.12 8.20 16.07
CA ARG A 116 -1.99 7.05 15.78
C ARG A 116 -3.21 7.44 14.94
N VAL A 117 -3.87 8.55 15.27
CA VAL A 117 -5.00 9.09 14.49
C VAL A 117 -4.53 9.51 13.10
N PHE A 118 -3.40 10.22 13.00
CA PHE A 118 -2.83 10.65 11.73
C PHE A 118 -2.54 9.47 10.78
N ILE A 119 -1.83 8.45 11.28
CA ILE A 119 -1.48 7.26 10.50
C ILE A 119 -2.75 6.46 10.12
N GLY A 120 -3.71 6.34 11.04
CA GLY A 120 -4.99 5.69 10.75
C GLY A 120 -5.78 6.40 9.65
N ALA A 121 -5.85 7.72 9.68
CA ALA A 121 -6.52 8.53 8.66
C ALA A 121 -5.84 8.41 7.29
N VAL A 122 -4.50 8.50 7.25
CA VAL A 122 -3.71 8.30 6.03
C VAL A 122 -3.94 6.89 5.48
N GLY A 123 -3.80 5.86 6.31
CA GLY A 123 -3.99 4.47 5.89
C GLY A 123 -5.40 4.20 5.34
N GLY A 124 -6.42 4.75 5.99
CA GLY A 124 -7.80 4.70 5.51
C GLY A 124 -7.97 5.35 4.13
N ALA A 125 -7.48 6.58 3.97
CA ALA A 125 -7.55 7.29 2.70
C ALA A 125 -6.84 6.53 1.56
N MET A 126 -5.61 6.06 1.80
CA MET A 126 -4.86 5.28 0.81
C MET A 126 -5.58 3.98 0.44
N SER A 127 -6.16 3.29 1.43
CA SER A 127 -6.92 2.06 1.19
C SER A 127 -8.18 2.29 0.36
N THR A 128 -8.91 3.39 0.59
CA THR A 128 -10.08 3.77 -0.21
C THR A 128 -9.70 4.02 -1.67
N ILE A 129 -8.62 4.76 -1.93
CA ILE A 129 -8.18 5.05 -3.30
C ILE A 129 -7.62 3.80 -3.98
N ALA A 130 -6.81 3.00 -3.28
CA ALA A 130 -6.19 1.79 -3.83
C ALA A 130 -7.20 0.67 -4.15
N GLN A 131 -8.35 0.63 -3.46
CA GLN A 131 -9.41 -0.33 -3.75
C GLN A 131 -10.24 0.05 -4.98
N GLY A 132 -10.29 1.34 -5.34
CA GLY A 132 -10.89 1.83 -6.58
C GLY A 132 -12.39 1.54 -6.72
N ASP A 133 -13.02 2.20 -7.70
CA ASP A 133 -14.43 1.99 -8.00
C ASP A 133 -14.61 0.71 -8.83
N ALA A 134 -15.51 -0.18 -8.40
CA ALA A 134 -15.71 -1.49 -9.05
C ALA A 134 -16.18 -1.35 -10.52
N GLU A 135 -16.74 -0.19 -10.88
CA GLU A 135 -17.26 0.13 -12.20
C GLU A 135 -16.22 0.77 -13.14
N ASN A 136 -15.05 1.18 -12.65
CA ASN A 136 -14.00 1.83 -13.45
C ASN A 136 -12.61 1.17 -13.29
N PRO A 137 -12.42 -0.08 -13.77
CA PRO A 137 -11.18 -0.85 -13.64
C PRO A 137 -9.97 -0.30 -14.44
N HIS A 138 -10.15 0.82 -15.16
CA HIS A 138 -9.10 1.50 -15.93
C HIS A 138 -8.73 2.88 -15.35
N GLY A 139 -9.43 3.35 -14.32
CA GLY A 139 -9.20 4.65 -13.67
C GLY A 139 -8.46 4.54 -12.33
N ASP A 140 -7.69 3.46 -12.15
CA ASP A 140 -7.14 3.07 -10.84
C ASP A 140 -6.28 4.16 -10.22
N GLY A 141 -6.68 4.68 -9.06
CA GLY A 141 -5.83 4.98 -7.90
C GLY A 141 -4.42 5.47 -8.23
N GLY A 142 -4.34 6.41 -9.17
CA GLY A 142 -3.08 6.86 -9.73
C GLY A 142 -2.29 7.61 -8.68
N LEU A 143 -0.99 7.81 -8.94
CA LEU A 143 -0.17 8.65 -8.05
C LEU A 143 -0.84 10.00 -7.79
N ASP A 144 -1.45 10.62 -8.81
CA ASP A 144 -2.14 11.90 -8.68
C ASP A 144 -3.34 11.84 -7.72
N GLU A 145 -4.12 10.75 -7.73
CA GLU A 145 -5.26 10.58 -6.81
C GLU A 145 -4.80 10.35 -5.38
N LEU A 146 -3.74 9.54 -5.20
CA LEU A 146 -3.14 9.32 -3.88
C LEU A 146 -2.59 10.62 -3.31
N LEU A 147 -1.87 11.42 -4.12
CA LEU A 147 -1.36 12.72 -3.71
C LEU A 147 -2.48 13.71 -3.40
N ARG A 148 -3.55 13.73 -4.21
CA ARG A 148 -4.75 14.53 -3.93
C ARG A 148 -5.41 14.14 -2.61
N ALA A 149 -5.43 12.86 -2.25
CA ALA A 149 -5.91 12.41 -0.95
C ALA A 149 -5.03 12.95 0.21
N VAL A 150 -3.71 13.01 0.01
CA VAL A 150 -2.80 13.67 0.97
C VAL A 150 -3.11 15.16 1.10
N ASP A 151 -3.35 15.85 0.00
CA ASP A 151 -3.71 17.27 0.02
C ASP A 151 -5.02 17.52 0.80
N LEU A 152 -6.04 16.68 0.57
CA LEU A 152 -7.30 16.77 1.31
C LEU A 152 -7.10 16.53 2.81
N LEU A 153 -6.28 15.56 3.20
CA LEU A 153 -5.94 15.33 4.60
C LEU A 153 -5.19 16.52 5.22
N GLU A 154 -4.29 17.14 4.47
CA GLU A 154 -3.53 18.31 4.94
C GLU A 154 -4.41 19.54 5.12
N CYS A 155 -5.41 19.73 4.26
CA CYS A 155 -6.38 20.81 4.36
C CYS A 155 -7.51 20.56 5.38
N GLY A 156 -7.51 19.42 6.08
CA GLY A 156 -8.53 19.10 7.08
C GLY A 156 -9.83 18.54 6.51
N LEU A 157 -9.75 17.82 5.39
CA LEU A 157 -10.86 17.12 4.72
C LEU A 157 -12.05 18.04 4.36
N PRO A 158 -11.84 19.14 3.62
CA PRO A 158 -12.94 19.97 3.16
C PRO A 158 -13.88 19.16 2.26
N VAL A 159 -15.18 19.17 2.57
CA VAL A 159 -16.24 18.54 1.77
C VAL A 159 -17.23 19.61 1.30
N GLY A 160 -17.33 19.79 -0.02
CA GLY A 160 -18.18 20.80 -0.63
C GLY A 160 -17.64 22.23 -0.45
N SER A 161 -17.26 22.86 -1.55
CA SER A 161 -17.13 24.32 -1.66
C SER A 161 -18.38 24.90 -2.28
#